data_AF-A0A6L8G025-F1
#
_entry.id   AF-A0A6L8G025-F1
#
_cell.length_a   1.000
_cell.length_b   1.000
_cell.length_c   1.000
_cell.angle_alpha   90.00
_cell.angle_beta   90.00
_cell.angle_gamma   90.00
#
_symmetry.space_group_name_H-M   'P 1'
#
loop_
_entity.id
_entity.type
_entity.pdbx_description
1 polymer ?
#
loop_
_entity_poly.entity_id
_entity_poly.type
_entity_poly.pdbx_seq_one_letter_code
_entity_poly.pdbx_strand_id
1 'polypeptide(L)'
;MTDLFFEQPVLNSPYERPSRHWELDETGQPTQQIVESRRRASFISAVPTSKKQRGSSANQASFVFDKAARELETDNQQYELMQTINGVRQQVDRWRGLPNPSQWQVTPETARLLQHWRHHRFSGTRPFFCQVEAVETAIWLTEVASNTRSGRDFLDHLESANNNANPDLPLPRLALKLATGTGKTTVMAMLIAWQTVNSVRRPQSRRFTRGFLVVTPGITIKDRLRVLQPNDPDSYYQSRELVPNDMLPDLEKAKIVITNYHAFKLRERMELSKGGRSLLQGRGETLTTLETEGQMLQRVMPELMGMKNVLILNDEAHHCYREKPGEGEEDEFKGDDRREAEKNTEAARLWISGLEIVGDKLGINRVMDLSATPFFLRGSGYAEGTLFPWTMCDFSLMDAIE
;
A
#
# COMPACT_ATOMS: atom_id res chain seq x y z
N MET A 1 5.71 -12.57 39.06
CA MET A 1 5.07 -11.34 38.58
C MET A 1 4.30 -11.72 37.33
N THR A 2 3.02 -11.37 37.28
CA THR A 2 2.17 -11.63 36.13
C THR A 2 2.57 -10.68 35.00
N ASP A 3 2.79 -11.23 33.81
CA ASP A 3 3.16 -10.44 32.63
C ASP A 3 1.89 -9.84 32.03
N LEU A 4 1.60 -8.60 32.40
CA LEU A 4 0.36 -7.89 32.05
C LEU A 4 0.25 -7.67 30.54
N PHE A 5 1.38 -7.53 29.84
CA PHE A 5 1.39 -7.42 28.39
C PHE A 5 0.79 -8.67 27.73
N PHE A 6 1.15 -9.88 28.17
CA PHE A 6 0.62 -11.10 27.57
C PHE A 6 -0.82 -11.43 28.02
N GLU A 7 -1.21 -11.00 29.21
CA GLU A 7 -2.58 -11.25 29.72
C GLU A 7 -3.61 -10.24 29.19
N GLN A 8 -3.24 -8.95 29.12
CA GLN A 8 -4.13 -7.85 28.74
C GLN A 8 -3.38 -6.81 27.89
N PRO A 9 -2.99 -7.17 26.65
CA PRO A 9 -2.19 -6.28 25.80
C PRO A 9 -2.93 -5.01 25.36
N VAL A 10 -4.27 -5.07 25.25
CA VAL A 10 -5.09 -4.01 24.66
C VAL A 10 -5.26 -2.84 25.64
N LEU A 11 -4.76 -1.68 25.25
CA LEU A 11 -4.82 -0.43 26.02
C LEU A 11 -5.77 0.61 25.40
N ASN A 12 -6.05 0.52 24.10
CA ASN A 12 -6.79 1.53 23.35
C ASN A 12 -8.04 0.96 22.69
N SER A 13 -9.02 1.84 22.42
CA SER A 13 -10.15 1.50 21.56
C SER A 13 -9.69 1.43 20.10
N PRO A 14 -10.09 0.42 19.32
CA PRO A 14 -9.73 0.33 17.89
C PRO A 14 -10.43 1.42 17.04
N TYR A 15 -11.34 2.18 17.62
CA TYR A 15 -12.12 3.22 16.95
C TYR A 15 -11.70 4.64 17.32
N GLU A 16 -10.81 4.79 18.29
CA GLU A 16 -10.35 6.09 18.77
C GLU A 16 -8.86 6.25 18.50
N ARG A 17 -8.40 7.51 18.54
CA ARG A 17 -6.97 7.79 18.40
C ARG A 17 -6.22 7.14 19.58
N PRO A 18 -5.20 6.30 19.34
CA PRO A 18 -4.42 5.71 20.43
C PRO A 18 -3.82 6.79 21.32
N SER A 19 -3.92 6.61 22.63
CA SER A 19 -3.42 7.55 23.64
C SER A 19 -2.42 6.92 24.60
N ARG A 20 -2.27 5.59 24.58
CA ARG A 20 -1.37 4.82 25.45
C ARG A 20 -0.65 3.74 24.66
N HIS A 21 0.54 3.34 25.13
CA HIS A 21 1.26 2.17 24.61
C HIS A 21 2.13 1.54 25.69
N TRP A 22 2.54 0.28 25.50
CA TRP A 22 3.53 -0.35 26.38
C TRP A 22 4.94 0.14 26.04
N GLU A 23 5.72 0.54 27.03
CA GLU A 23 7.14 0.81 26.83
C GLU A 23 7.86 -0.49 26.43
N LEU A 24 8.76 -0.37 25.46
CA LEU A 24 9.62 -1.46 25.01
C LEU A 24 11.07 -1.12 25.36
N ASP A 25 11.82 -2.10 25.81
CA ASP A 25 13.25 -1.95 26.06
C ASP A 25 14.09 -1.91 24.77
N GLU A 26 15.41 -1.82 24.91
CA GLU A 26 16.34 -1.77 23.77
C GLU A 26 16.30 -3.02 22.88
N THR A 27 15.83 -4.15 23.42
CA THR A 27 15.65 -5.43 22.74
C THR A 27 14.23 -5.61 22.17
N GLY A 28 13.38 -4.58 22.30
CA GLY A 28 12.00 -4.60 21.83
C GLY A 28 11.04 -5.40 22.72
N GLN A 29 11.45 -5.77 23.94
CA GLN A 29 10.59 -6.49 24.88
C GLN A 29 9.78 -5.52 25.76
N PRO A 30 8.50 -5.82 26.07
CA PRO A 30 7.68 -4.98 26.94
C PRO A 30 8.26 -4.85 28.36
N THR A 31 8.45 -3.62 28.82
CA THR A 31 8.95 -3.33 30.18
C THR A 31 7.88 -3.41 31.26
N GLN A 32 6.64 -3.76 30.88
CA GLN A 32 5.43 -3.70 31.70
C GLN A 32 5.02 -2.28 32.14
N GLN A 33 5.66 -1.24 31.60
CA GLN A 33 5.28 0.15 31.86
C GLN A 33 4.35 0.65 30.76
N ILE A 34 3.32 1.42 31.15
CA ILE A 34 2.42 2.08 30.22
C ILE A 34 2.86 3.53 30.06
N VAL A 35 3.03 3.96 28.81
CA VAL A 35 3.32 5.35 28.46
C VAL A 35 2.03 6.04 28.03
N GLU A 36 1.70 7.16 28.66
CA GLU A 36 0.51 7.99 28.39
C GLU A 36 0.68 8.87 27.14
N SER A 37 1.07 8.24 26.03
CA SER A 37 1.08 8.87 24.71
C SER A 37 0.89 7.85 23.61
N ARG A 38 0.62 8.30 22.39
CA ARG A 38 0.63 7.43 21.20
C ARG A 38 2.05 6.99 20.87
N ARG A 39 2.23 5.70 20.57
CA ARG A 39 3.49 5.14 20.06
C ARG A 39 3.95 5.90 18.80
N ARG A 40 5.20 6.38 18.83
CA ARG A 40 5.83 6.98 17.64
C ARG A 40 6.18 5.87 16.64
N ALA A 41 6.12 6.18 15.35
CA ALA A 41 6.63 5.26 14.34
C ALA A 41 8.13 5.04 14.59
N SER A 42 8.55 3.78 14.71
CA SER A 42 9.94 3.35 14.93
C SER A 42 10.21 2.01 14.25
N PHE A 43 11.41 1.81 13.71
CA PHE A 43 11.85 0.52 13.17
C PHE A 43 12.03 -0.50 14.30
N ILE A 44 10.95 -1.18 14.63
CA ILE A 44 10.98 -2.47 15.33
C ILE A 44 10.53 -3.46 14.27
N SER A 45 11.49 -3.97 13.51
CA SER A 45 11.19 -4.95 12.47
C SER A 45 11.01 -6.31 13.12
N ALA A 46 9.79 -6.83 13.12
CA ALA A 46 9.57 -8.25 13.36
C ALA A 46 9.85 -8.99 12.05
N VAL A 47 11.12 -9.07 11.61
CA VAL A 47 11.47 -10.06 10.58
C VAL A 47 11.60 -11.38 11.32
N PRO A 48 10.80 -12.41 10.99
CA PRO A 48 11.03 -13.74 11.52
C PRO A 48 12.42 -14.17 11.07
N THR A 49 13.39 -14.20 11.98
CA THR A 49 14.68 -14.79 11.65
C THR A 49 14.46 -16.28 11.42
N SER A 50 14.89 -16.78 10.28
CA SER A 50 14.92 -18.21 9.95
C SER A 50 15.99 -18.96 10.76
N LYS A 51 16.10 -18.70 12.06
CA LYS A 51 16.96 -19.46 12.97
C LYS A 51 16.10 -20.45 13.75
N LYS A 52 15.86 -21.61 13.14
CA LYS A 52 15.69 -22.84 13.92
C LYS A 52 16.99 -23.09 14.69
N GLN A 53 17.10 -22.53 15.89
CA GLN A 53 18.07 -23.04 16.85
C GLN A 53 17.65 -24.47 17.19
N ARG A 54 18.46 -25.44 16.75
CA ARG A 54 18.38 -26.82 17.24
C ARG A 54 18.71 -26.77 18.74
N GLY A 55 17.70 -26.88 19.60
CA GLY A 55 17.97 -27.15 21.02
C GLY A 55 16.97 -26.69 22.08
N SER A 56 15.85 -26.00 21.77
CA SER A 56 14.84 -25.68 22.78
C SER A 56 13.49 -26.32 22.47
N SER A 57 12.92 -26.94 23.50
CA SER A 57 11.65 -27.66 23.51
C SER A 57 10.49 -26.84 22.95
N ALA A 58 9.68 -27.50 22.13
CA ALA A 58 8.44 -27.00 21.58
C ALA A 58 7.45 -26.59 22.69
N ASN A 59 7.21 -25.28 22.83
CA ASN A 59 5.97 -24.61 23.24
C ASN A 59 6.27 -23.23 23.83
N GLN A 60 6.57 -22.25 22.99
CA GLN A 60 6.24 -20.83 23.17
C GLN A 60 6.77 -20.09 21.94
N ALA A 61 5.88 -19.41 21.22
CA ALA A 61 6.28 -18.49 20.16
C ALA A 61 6.93 -17.26 20.81
N SER A 62 8.25 -17.30 21.02
CA SER A 62 8.98 -16.12 21.46
C SER A 62 9.09 -15.15 20.28
N PHE A 63 8.34 -14.06 20.34
CA PHE A 63 8.48 -12.93 19.43
C PHE A 63 9.81 -12.22 19.73
N VAL A 64 10.83 -12.51 18.94
CA VAL A 64 12.11 -11.79 19.00
C VAL A 64 12.01 -10.62 18.02
N PHE A 65 11.92 -9.41 18.56
CA PHE A 65 11.99 -8.17 17.79
C PHE A 65 13.47 -7.83 17.60
N ASP A 66 14.07 -8.33 16.52
CA ASP A 66 15.50 -8.11 16.30
C ASP A 66 15.75 -6.72 15.69
N LYS A 67 16.53 -5.90 16.40
CA LYS A 67 17.00 -4.59 15.92
C LYS A 67 18.30 -4.74 15.09
N ALA A 68 18.80 -5.96 14.91
CA ALA A 68 20.11 -6.25 14.35
C ALA A 68 20.14 -6.33 12.81
N ALA A 69 19.70 -5.28 12.13
CA ALA A 69 20.09 -5.04 10.74
C ALA A 69 20.55 -3.58 10.63
N ARG A 70 21.83 -3.33 10.95
CA ARG A 70 22.45 -2.01 10.82
C ARG A 70 23.84 -2.13 10.22
N GLU A 71 23.94 -1.77 8.94
CA GLU A 71 25.14 -1.20 8.35
C GLU A 71 24.91 0.29 8.04
N LEU A 72 25.94 1.08 8.33
CA LEU A 72 25.91 2.49 8.76
C LEU A 72 25.45 3.55 7.72
N GLU A 73 25.05 3.17 6.51
CA GLU A 73 24.45 4.12 5.53
C GLU A 73 22.92 4.17 5.61
N THR A 74 22.28 3.12 6.15
CA THR A 74 20.81 3.01 6.25
C THR A 74 20.23 3.79 7.44
N ASP A 75 21.01 4.04 8.50
CA ASP A 75 20.51 4.63 9.74
C ASP A 75 19.99 6.06 9.57
N ASN A 76 20.64 6.89 8.74
CA ASN A 76 20.19 8.27 8.54
C ASN A 76 18.94 8.35 7.65
N GLN A 77 18.86 7.55 6.58
CA GLN A 77 17.68 7.48 5.72
C GLN A 77 16.45 6.95 6.46
N GLN A 78 16.64 5.92 7.28
CA GLN A 78 15.59 5.37 8.14
C GLN A 78 15.12 6.42 9.17
N TYR A 79 16.04 7.12 9.81
CA TYR A 79 15.71 8.20 10.74
C TYR A 79 14.92 9.33 10.07
N GLU A 80 15.33 9.77 8.88
CA GLU A 80 14.62 10.79 8.09
C GLU A 80 13.20 10.34 7.70
N LEU A 81 13.03 9.08 7.29
CA LEU A 81 11.72 8.51 6.99
C LEU A 81 10.83 8.47 8.24
N MET A 82 11.36 8.08 9.40
CA MET A 82 10.62 8.10 10.66
C MET A 82 10.18 9.51 11.04
N GLN A 83 11.05 10.52 10.89
CA GLN A 83 10.70 11.92 11.14
C GLN A 83 9.59 12.38 10.19
N THR A 84 9.67 11.96 8.92
CA THR A 84 8.65 12.24 7.91
C THR A 84 7.30 11.64 8.28
N ILE A 85 7.24 10.34 8.59
CA ILE A 85 5.99 9.65 8.98
C ILE A 85 5.37 10.29 10.22
N ASN A 86 6.18 10.50 11.28
CA ASN A 86 5.69 11.12 12.51
C ASN A 86 5.27 12.59 12.28
N GLY A 87 5.96 13.31 11.40
CA GLY A 87 5.62 14.67 10.99
C GLY A 87 4.29 14.76 10.25
N VAL A 88 4.07 13.90 9.25
CA VAL A 88 2.78 13.79 8.54
C VAL A 88 1.67 13.44 9.51
N ARG A 89 1.87 12.44 10.37
CA ARG A 89 0.91 12.05 11.42
C ARG A 89 0.54 13.24 12.32
N GLN A 90 1.52 14.05 12.74
CA GLN A 90 1.26 15.24 13.53
C GLN A 90 0.44 16.30 12.78
N GLN A 91 0.71 16.52 11.49
CA GLN A 91 -0.08 17.45 10.68
C GLN A 91 -1.51 16.97 10.48
N VAL A 92 -1.70 15.67 10.20
CA VAL A 92 -3.02 15.06 10.05
C VAL A 92 -3.79 15.12 11.38
N ASP A 93 -3.14 14.88 12.52
CA ASP A 93 -3.74 15.04 13.85
C ASP A 93 -4.22 16.47 14.11
N ARG A 94 -3.39 17.48 13.80
CA ARG A 94 -3.77 18.90 13.91
C ARG A 94 -4.93 19.27 12.99
N TRP A 95 -4.88 18.80 11.75
CA TRP A 95 -5.93 19.03 10.76
C TRP A 95 -7.26 18.38 11.16
N ARG A 96 -7.21 17.15 11.69
CA ARG A 96 -8.38 16.43 12.22
C ARG A 96 -9.02 17.17 13.40
N GLY A 97 -8.21 17.82 14.24
CA GLY A 97 -8.67 18.59 15.39
C GLY A 97 -9.34 19.93 15.06
N LEU A 98 -9.38 20.35 13.79
CA LEU A 98 -10.06 21.59 13.40
C LEU A 98 -11.58 21.45 13.57
N PRO A 99 -12.22 22.35 14.35
CA PRO A 99 -13.62 22.19 14.76
C PRO A 99 -14.62 22.38 13.62
N ASN A 100 -14.30 23.20 12.63
CA ASN A 100 -15.23 23.54 11.56
C ASN A 100 -14.81 22.89 10.24
N PRO A 101 -15.73 22.18 9.54
CA PRO A 101 -15.45 21.56 8.23
C PRO A 101 -14.93 22.52 7.15
N SER A 102 -15.33 23.80 7.22
CA SER A 102 -14.83 24.84 6.31
C SER A 102 -13.33 25.11 6.45
N GLN A 103 -12.72 24.76 7.59
CA GLN A 103 -11.29 24.91 7.84
C GLN A 103 -10.48 23.73 7.30
N TRP A 104 -11.14 22.63 6.90
CA TRP A 104 -10.43 21.43 6.44
C TRP A 104 -9.77 21.61 5.07
N GLN A 105 -10.16 22.65 4.31
CA GLN A 105 -9.57 22.98 2.99
C GLN A 105 -9.62 21.82 1.97
N VAL A 106 -10.64 20.97 2.08
CA VAL A 106 -10.93 19.89 1.13
C VAL A 106 -12.14 20.24 0.29
N THR A 107 -12.42 19.46 -0.77
CA THR A 107 -13.67 19.62 -1.51
C THR A 107 -14.90 19.40 -0.61
N PRO A 108 -16.07 19.97 -0.94
CA PRO A 108 -17.32 19.70 -0.21
C PRO A 108 -17.67 18.22 -0.14
N GLU A 109 -17.39 17.47 -1.20
CA GLU A 109 -17.58 16.03 -1.27
C GLU A 109 -16.70 15.29 -0.26
N THR A 110 -15.40 15.62 -0.21
CA THR A 110 -14.47 15.07 0.77
C THR A 110 -14.85 15.47 2.20
N ALA A 111 -15.22 16.73 2.45
CA ALA A 111 -15.68 17.18 3.76
C ALA A 111 -16.87 16.35 4.26
N ARG A 112 -17.81 16.01 3.37
CA ARG A 112 -18.96 15.20 3.71
C ARG A 112 -18.61 13.74 4.01
N LEU A 113 -17.69 13.15 3.25
CA LEU A 113 -17.16 11.80 3.54
C LEU A 113 -16.43 11.77 4.88
N LEU A 114 -15.61 12.78 5.17
CA LEU A 114 -14.91 12.90 6.46
C LEU A 114 -15.90 13.05 7.63
N GLN A 115 -16.94 13.87 7.49
CA GLN A 115 -18.00 13.96 8.50
C GLN A 115 -18.67 12.61 8.74
N HIS A 116 -18.95 11.87 7.65
CA HIS A 116 -19.52 10.54 7.72
C HIS A 116 -18.60 9.59 8.49
N TRP A 117 -17.33 9.46 8.11
CA TRP A 117 -16.41 8.54 8.78
C TRP A 117 -16.08 8.91 10.24
N ARG A 118 -16.07 10.21 10.58
CA ARG A 118 -15.72 10.69 11.93
C ARG A 118 -16.90 10.67 12.90
N HIS A 119 -18.13 10.87 12.42
CA HIS A 119 -19.27 11.20 13.30
C HIS A 119 -20.55 10.41 13.01
N HIS A 120 -20.62 9.66 11.91
CA HIS A 120 -21.80 8.86 11.61
C HIS A 120 -22.03 7.78 12.67
N ARG A 121 -23.30 7.56 13.01
CA ARG A 121 -23.72 6.48 13.90
C ARG A 121 -23.99 5.23 13.05
N PHE A 122 -22.92 4.48 12.78
CA PHE A 122 -22.99 3.22 12.05
C PHE A 122 -23.91 2.22 12.77
N SER A 123 -24.75 1.53 12.00
CA SER A 123 -25.63 0.48 12.50
C SER A 123 -24.89 -0.85 12.73
N GLY A 124 -23.80 -1.08 11.99
CA GLY A 124 -22.98 -2.28 12.06
C GLY A 124 -21.49 -1.98 12.15
N THR A 125 -20.70 -2.67 11.33
CA THR A 125 -19.24 -2.53 11.29
C THR A 125 -18.86 -1.12 10.86
N ARG A 126 -18.31 -0.33 11.80
CA ARG A 126 -17.73 0.99 11.50
C ARG A 126 -16.23 0.91 11.20
N PRO A 127 -15.66 1.87 10.45
CA PRO A 127 -14.23 1.92 10.21
C PRO A 127 -13.42 2.02 11.51
N PHE A 128 -12.31 1.28 11.58
CA PHE A 128 -11.31 1.44 12.65
C PHE A 128 -10.57 2.78 12.48
N PHE A 129 -10.04 3.30 13.57
CA PHE A 129 -9.28 4.55 13.55
C PHE A 129 -8.10 4.48 12.56
N CYS A 130 -7.37 3.36 12.54
CA CYS A 130 -6.24 3.16 11.62
C CYS A 130 -6.66 3.20 10.14
N GLN A 131 -7.88 2.74 9.82
CA GLN A 131 -8.42 2.78 8.46
C GLN A 131 -8.75 4.23 8.08
N VAL A 132 -9.42 4.96 8.98
CA VAL A 132 -9.75 6.37 8.80
C VAL A 132 -8.48 7.20 8.66
N GLU A 133 -7.49 6.99 9.51
CA GLU A 133 -6.22 7.70 9.48
C GLU A 133 -5.43 7.48 8.18
N ALA A 134 -5.40 6.24 7.67
CA ALA A 134 -4.73 5.95 6.40
C ALA A 134 -5.36 6.73 5.23
N VAL A 135 -6.70 6.75 5.16
CA VAL A 135 -7.45 7.49 4.14
C VAL A 135 -7.29 9.01 4.32
N GLU A 136 -7.35 9.49 5.56
CA GLU A 136 -7.13 10.90 5.90
C GLU A 136 -5.72 11.38 5.54
N THR A 137 -4.72 10.53 5.69
CA THR A 137 -3.34 10.83 5.27
C THR A 137 -3.28 11.01 3.75
N ALA A 138 -3.92 10.11 2.99
CA ALA A 138 -4.00 10.22 1.53
C ALA A 138 -4.76 11.48 1.08
N ILE A 139 -5.88 11.80 1.74
CA ILE A 139 -6.66 13.02 1.51
C ILE A 139 -5.84 14.27 1.80
N TRP A 140 -5.19 14.33 2.97
CA TRP A 140 -4.42 15.48 3.40
C TRP A 140 -3.26 15.77 2.44
N LEU A 141 -2.51 14.74 2.05
CA LEU A 141 -1.43 14.86 1.05
C LEU A 141 -1.95 15.30 -0.33
N THR A 142 -3.18 14.96 -0.70
CA THR A 142 -3.72 15.25 -2.03
C THR A 142 -4.40 16.62 -2.12
N GLU A 143 -5.12 17.02 -1.09
CA GLU A 143 -5.99 18.20 -1.12
C GLU A 143 -5.47 19.37 -0.30
N VAL A 144 -4.70 19.12 0.76
CA VAL A 144 -4.40 20.12 1.81
C VAL A 144 -2.92 20.48 1.87
N ALA A 145 -2.02 19.51 1.74
CA ALA A 145 -0.59 19.66 2.01
C ALA A 145 0.04 20.82 1.22
N SER A 146 -0.33 21.00 -0.05
CA SER A 146 0.22 22.05 -0.93
C SER A 146 -0.12 23.47 -0.48
N ASN A 147 -1.13 23.66 0.39
CA ASN A 147 -1.54 24.97 0.89
C ASN A 147 -0.64 25.50 2.02
N THR A 148 0.26 24.67 2.55
CA THR A 148 1.16 25.04 3.65
C THR A 148 2.62 24.86 3.26
N ARG A 149 3.54 25.52 3.99
CA ARG A 149 4.98 25.28 3.78
C ARG A 149 5.36 23.85 4.20
N SER A 150 5.01 23.47 5.43
CA SER A 150 5.31 22.13 5.96
C SER A 150 4.71 21.01 5.13
N GLY A 151 3.52 21.20 4.55
CA GLY A 151 2.92 20.21 3.67
C GLY A 151 3.62 20.10 2.33
N ARG A 152 4.12 21.20 1.76
CA ARG A 152 4.97 21.16 0.56
C ARG A 152 6.28 20.42 0.81
N ASP A 153 6.92 20.63 1.96
CA ASP A 153 8.14 19.90 2.32
C ASP A 153 7.93 18.36 2.33
N PHE A 154 6.76 17.88 2.80
CA PHE A 154 6.40 16.46 2.73
C PHE A 154 6.11 15.97 1.31
N LEU A 155 5.51 16.81 0.46
CA LEU A 155 5.28 16.48 -0.95
C LEU A 155 6.59 16.40 -1.72
N ASP A 156 7.52 17.32 -1.47
CA ASP A 156 8.86 17.33 -2.09
C ASP A 156 9.66 16.09 -1.66
N HIS A 157 9.59 15.70 -0.38
CA HIS A 157 10.17 14.45 0.10
C HIS A 157 9.56 13.23 -0.60
N LEU A 158 8.22 13.18 -0.72
CA LEU A 158 7.52 12.08 -1.40
C LEU A 158 7.93 11.97 -2.87
N GLU A 159 8.00 13.11 -3.56
CA GLU A 159 8.39 13.17 -4.97
C GLU A 159 9.85 12.75 -5.16
N SER A 160 10.76 13.26 -4.32
CA SER A 160 12.18 12.86 -4.32
C SER A 160 12.35 11.36 -4.08
N ALA A 161 11.66 10.80 -3.07
CA ALA A 161 11.68 9.37 -2.78
C ALA A 161 11.19 8.52 -3.97
N ASN A 162 10.13 8.96 -4.65
CA ASN A 162 9.59 8.29 -5.82
C ASN A 162 10.54 8.34 -7.02
N ASN A 163 11.12 9.52 -7.30
CA ASN A 163 12.05 9.72 -8.41
C ASN A 163 13.34 8.91 -8.23
N ASN A 164 13.87 8.87 -7.00
CA ASN A 164 15.07 8.08 -6.68
C ASN A 164 14.84 6.58 -6.84
N ALA A 165 13.64 6.10 -6.51
CA ALA A 165 13.30 4.68 -6.61
C ALA A 165 12.82 4.24 -8.00
N ASN A 166 12.34 5.16 -8.84
CA ASN A 166 11.74 4.87 -10.15
C ASN A 166 12.21 5.89 -11.22
N PRO A 167 13.51 5.90 -11.60
CA PRO A 167 14.09 6.97 -12.42
C PRO A 167 13.58 7.01 -13.86
N ASP A 168 13.27 5.85 -14.47
CA ASP A 168 12.92 5.78 -15.91
C ASP A 168 11.45 6.10 -16.20
N LEU A 169 10.57 5.88 -15.23
CA LEU A 169 9.16 6.22 -15.33
C LEU A 169 8.66 6.61 -13.92
N PRO A 170 8.52 7.90 -13.62
CA PRO A 170 8.16 8.34 -12.29
C PRO A 170 6.75 7.88 -11.94
N LEU A 171 6.67 6.88 -11.07
CA LEU A 171 5.43 6.42 -10.48
C LEU A 171 5.16 7.25 -9.22
N PRO A 172 4.06 8.01 -9.14
CA PRO A 172 3.72 8.75 -7.93
C PRO A 172 3.18 7.77 -6.88
N ARG A 173 4.06 7.12 -6.11
CA ARG A 173 3.68 6.12 -5.10
C ARG A 173 3.46 6.76 -3.74
N LEU A 174 2.56 6.16 -2.97
CA LEU A 174 2.25 6.49 -1.59
C LEU A 174 1.98 5.18 -0.83
N ALA A 175 2.80 4.85 0.16
CA ALA A 175 2.62 3.65 0.97
C ALA A 175 1.88 3.95 2.27
N LEU A 176 0.85 3.13 2.51
CA LEU A 176 0.02 3.10 3.71
C LEU A 176 0.26 1.78 4.42
N LYS A 177 1.10 1.80 5.47
CA LYS A 177 1.40 0.62 6.26
C LYS A 177 0.27 0.34 7.26
N LEU A 178 -0.32 -0.85 7.15
CA LEU A 178 -1.45 -1.31 7.94
C LEU A 178 -1.21 -2.74 8.40
N ALA A 179 -1.07 -2.96 9.72
CA ALA A 179 -0.89 -4.29 10.28
C ALA A 179 -1.92 -5.31 9.76
N THR A 180 -1.50 -6.57 9.63
CA THR A 180 -2.36 -7.66 9.13
C THR A 180 -3.62 -7.78 9.99
N GLY A 181 -4.78 -7.94 9.34
CA GLY A 181 -6.07 -8.06 10.04
C GLY A 181 -6.75 -6.72 10.35
N THR A 182 -6.08 -5.58 10.19
CA THR A 182 -6.67 -4.24 10.44
C THR A 182 -7.61 -3.76 9.33
N GLY A 183 -7.79 -4.53 8.26
CA GLY A 183 -8.79 -4.29 7.22
C GLY A 183 -8.34 -3.39 6.06
N LYS A 184 -7.22 -3.73 5.39
CA LYS A 184 -6.72 -3.06 4.17
C LYS A 184 -7.80 -2.87 3.09
N THR A 185 -8.65 -3.88 2.90
CA THR A 185 -9.76 -3.81 1.93
C THR A 185 -10.77 -2.70 2.25
N THR A 186 -11.01 -2.39 3.53
CA THR A 186 -11.86 -1.25 3.91
C THR A 186 -11.22 0.07 3.45
N VAL A 187 -9.90 0.20 3.62
CA VAL A 187 -9.14 1.38 3.17
C VAL A 187 -9.21 1.52 1.66
N MET A 188 -9.04 0.42 0.90
CA MET A 188 -9.22 0.44 -0.55
C MET A 188 -10.63 0.91 -0.95
N ALA A 189 -11.68 0.40 -0.31
CA ALA A 189 -13.04 0.84 -0.57
C ALA A 189 -13.20 2.34 -0.28
N MET A 190 -12.75 2.83 0.87
CA MET A 190 -12.82 4.25 1.23
C MET A 190 -12.06 5.14 0.25
N LEU A 191 -10.88 4.72 -0.22
CA LEU A 191 -10.10 5.44 -1.25
C LEU A 191 -10.85 5.50 -2.58
N ILE A 192 -11.43 4.38 -3.04
CA ILE A 192 -12.25 4.33 -4.26
C ILE A 192 -13.46 5.24 -4.13
N ALA A 193 -14.14 5.23 -2.98
CA ALA A 193 -15.30 6.08 -2.73
C ALA A 193 -14.94 7.57 -2.80
N TRP A 194 -13.88 7.97 -2.09
CA TRP A 194 -13.38 9.35 -2.09
C TRP A 194 -13.03 9.83 -3.51
N GLN A 195 -12.27 9.01 -4.24
CA GLN A 195 -11.84 9.33 -5.60
C GLN A 195 -13.03 9.41 -6.57
N THR A 196 -13.93 8.43 -6.53
CA THR A 196 -15.07 8.35 -7.45
C THR A 196 -16.05 9.49 -7.23
N VAL A 197 -16.49 9.73 -5.98
CA VAL A 197 -17.48 10.78 -5.67
C VAL A 197 -16.94 12.15 -6.12
N ASN A 198 -15.67 12.43 -5.83
CA ASN A 198 -15.04 13.67 -6.26
C ASN A 198 -14.90 13.75 -7.79
N SER A 199 -14.43 12.69 -8.46
CA SER A 199 -14.27 12.67 -9.92
C SER A 199 -15.61 12.90 -10.64
N VAL A 200 -16.69 12.31 -10.13
CA VAL A 200 -18.04 12.43 -10.71
C VAL A 200 -18.63 13.82 -10.50
N ARG A 201 -18.53 14.38 -9.29
CA ARG A 201 -19.12 15.68 -8.95
C ARG A 201 -18.24 16.87 -9.36
N ARG A 202 -16.95 16.63 -9.63
CA ARG A 202 -15.97 17.63 -10.08
C ARG A 202 -15.23 17.17 -11.35
N PRO A 203 -15.93 16.98 -12.49
CA PRO A 203 -15.34 16.40 -13.70
C PRO A 203 -14.22 17.23 -14.33
N GLN A 204 -14.11 18.52 -13.98
CA GLN A 204 -13.01 19.39 -14.43
C GLN A 204 -11.72 19.21 -13.62
N SER A 205 -11.79 18.59 -12.43
CA SER A 205 -10.62 18.32 -11.59
C SER A 205 -9.84 17.13 -12.13
N ARG A 206 -8.53 17.30 -12.31
CA ARG A 206 -7.60 16.21 -12.66
C ARG A 206 -7.03 15.49 -11.44
N ARG A 207 -7.35 15.96 -10.23
CA ARG A 207 -6.84 15.37 -8.97
C ARG A 207 -7.48 14.02 -8.65
N PHE A 208 -8.66 13.77 -9.20
CA PHE A 208 -9.46 12.59 -8.87
C PHE A 208 -9.73 11.74 -10.10
N THR A 209 -9.98 10.46 -9.87
CA THR A 209 -10.32 9.50 -10.92
C THR A 209 -11.50 8.62 -10.53
N ARG A 210 -12.08 7.98 -11.54
CA ARG A 210 -13.08 6.93 -11.40
C ARG A 210 -12.61 5.60 -11.99
N GLY A 211 -11.34 5.52 -12.43
CA GLY A 211 -10.73 4.32 -12.98
C GLY A 211 -9.70 3.75 -12.01
N PHE A 212 -9.85 2.49 -11.62
CA PHE A 212 -9.07 1.84 -10.59
C PHE A 212 -8.53 0.50 -11.08
N LEU A 213 -7.23 0.29 -10.88
CA LEU A 213 -6.58 -1.00 -11.06
C LEU A 213 -6.13 -1.53 -9.70
N VAL A 214 -6.76 -2.60 -9.23
CA VAL A 214 -6.37 -3.30 -8.00
C VAL A 214 -5.50 -4.48 -8.38
N VAL A 215 -4.27 -4.54 -7.87
CA VAL A 215 -3.31 -5.61 -8.17
C VAL A 215 -3.01 -6.42 -6.91
N THR A 216 -3.07 -7.75 -7.03
CA THR A 216 -2.86 -8.68 -5.91
C THR A 216 -1.74 -9.70 -6.20
N PRO A 217 -1.09 -10.26 -5.15
CA PRO A 217 -0.06 -11.28 -5.32
C PRO A 217 -0.64 -12.66 -5.68
N GLY A 218 -1.89 -12.95 -5.31
CA GLY A 218 -2.52 -14.26 -5.53
C GLY A 218 -3.96 -14.20 -6.01
N ILE A 219 -4.41 -15.25 -6.69
CA ILE A 219 -5.76 -15.38 -7.25
C ILE A 219 -6.81 -15.49 -6.13
N THR A 220 -6.53 -16.24 -5.05
CA THR A 220 -7.44 -16.37 -3.91
C THR A 220 -7.78 -15.03 -3.26
N ILE A 221 -6.81 -14.10 -3.22
CA ILE A 221 -7.02 -12.75 -2.68
C ILE A 221 -7.86 -11.93 -3.66
N LYS A 222 -7.54 -12.01 -4.97
CA LYS A 222 -8.29 -11.33 -6.03
C LYS A 222 -9.79 -11.61 -5.93
N ASP A 223 -10.19 -12.87 -5.75
CA ASP A 223 -11.61 -13.25 -5.68
C ASP A 223 -12.32 -12.68 -4.43
N ARG A 224 -11.60 -12.53 -3.32
CA ARG A 224 -12.13 -11.91 -2.08
C ARG A 224 -12.30 -10.41 -2.20
N LEU A 225 -11.53 -9.75 -3.07
CA LEU A 225 -11.64 -8.30 -3.29
C LEU A 225 -12.84 -7.91 -4.15
N ARG A 226 -13.68 -8.85 -4.61
CA ARG A 226 -14.95 -8.54 -5.31
C ARG A 226 -15.86 -7.60 -4.54
N VAL A 227 -15.75 -7.58 -3.21
CA VAL A 227 -16.46 -6.66 -2.30
C VAL A 227 -16.14 -5.18 -2.54
N LEU A 228 -15.09 -4.88 -3.32
CA LEU A 228 -14.78 -3.53 -3.80
C LEU A 228 -15.64 -3.10 -5.00
N GLN A 229 -16.37 -4.02 -5.65
CA GLN A 229 -17.26 -3.67 -6.74
C GLN A 229 -18.55 -3.05 -6.16
N PRO A 230 -18.98 -1.85 -6.61
CA PRO A 230 -20.19 -1.20 -6.12
C PRO A 230 -21.47 -2.02 -6.33
N ASN A 231 -21.50 -2.81 -7.40
CA ASN A 231 -22.67 -3.63 -7.77
C ASN A 231 -22.65 -5.04 -7.15
N ASP A 232 -21.62 -5.39 -6.37
CA ASP A 232 -21.56 -6.69 -5.70
C ASP A 232 -22.57 -6.71 -4.53
N PRO A 233 -23.35 -7.79 -4.33
CA PRO A 233 -24.29 -7.89 -3.22
C PRO A 233 -23.63 -7.76 -1.84
N ASP A 234 -22.36 -8.16 -1.72
CA ASP A 234 -21.56 -8.10 -0.50
C ASP A 234 -20.67 -6.83 -0.47
N SER A 235 -20.99 -5.82 -1.29
CA SER A 235 -20.15 -4.63 -1.44
C SER A 235 -19.93 -3.91 -0.10
N TYR A 236 -18.67 -3.53 0.16
CA TYR A 236 -18.31 -2.84 1.40
C TYR A 236 -18.94 -1.45 1.51
N TYR A 237 -19.28 -0.79 0.40
CA TYR A 237 -19.89 0.54 0.45
C TYR A 237 -21.25 0.52 1.15
N GLN A 238 -22.05 -0.51 0.87
CA GLN A 238 -23.38 -0.68 1.45
C GLN A 238 -23.32 -1.44 2.78
N SER A 239 -22.66 -2.61 2.80
CA SER A 239 -22.64 -3.49 3.98
C SER A 239 -21.93 -2.89 5.21
N ARG A 240 -21.03 -1.92 5.01
CA ARG A 240 -20.32 -1.20 6.08
C ARG A 240 -20.65 0.28 6.13
N GLU A 241 -21.69 0.70 5.41
CA GLU A 241 -22.16 2.09 5.38
C GLU A 241 -21.02 3.09 5.12
N LEU A 242 -20.05 2.77 4.24
CA LEU A 242 -18.85 3.60 4.06
C LEU A 242 -19.12 4.92 3.36
N VAL A 243 -20.28 5.05 2.70
CA VAL A 243 -20.62 6.21 1.88
C VAL A 243 -22.05 6.64 2.22
N PRO A 244 -22.34 7.96 2.35
CA PRO A 244 -23.69 8.46 2.51
C PRO A 244 -24.63 7.94 1.40
N ASN A 245 -25.87 7.62 1.75
CA ASN A 245 -26.82 6.96 0.83
C ASN A 245 -27.04 7.70 -0.50
N ASP A 246 -27.04 9.03 -0.49
CA ASP A 246 -27.20 9.84 -1.71
C ASP A 246 -25.93 9.94 -2.57
N MET A 247 -24.79 9.49 -2.06
CA MET A 247 -23.52 9.39 -2.79
C MET A 247 -23.28 7.98 -3.35
N LEU A 248 -24.04 6.97 -2.92
CA LEU A 248 -23.93 5.60 -3.45
C LEU A 248 -24.12 5.53 -4.98
N PRO A 249 -25.10 6.23 -5.60
CA PRO A 249 -25.25 6.19 -7.06
C PRO A 249 -24.04 6.74 -7.84
N ASP A 250 -23.20 7.58 -7.22
CA ASP A 250 -21.98 8.06 -7.87
C ASP A 250 -20.96 6.93 -8.04
N LEU A 251 -20.96 5.93 -7.15
CA LEU A 251 -20.05 4.80 -7.20
C LEU A 251 -20.29 3.88 -8.39
N GLU A 252 -21.53 3.83 -8.93
CA GLU A 252 -21.85 3.05 -10.13
C GLU A 252 -21.04 3.51 -11.37
N LYS A 253 -20.47 4.73 -11.33
CA LYS A 253 -19.61 5.27 -12.39
C LYS A 253 -18.15 4.84 -12.25
N ALA A 254 -17.77 4.16 -11.16
CA ALA A 254 -16.43 3.62 -10.99
C ALA A 254 -16.18 2.47 -11.98
N LYS A 255 -14.95 2.42 -12.51
CA LYS A 255 -14.42 1.29 -13.27
C LYS A 255 -13.32 0.66 -12.45
N ILE A 256 -13.54 -0.54 -11.95
CA ILE A 256 -12.64 -1.22 -11.02
C ILE A 256 -12.24 -2.55 -11.65
N VAL A 257 -10.97 -2.65 -12.05
CA VAL A 257 -10.38 -3.91 -12.50
C VAL A 257 -9.54 -4.48 -11.38
N ILE A 258 -9.86 -5.69 -10.96
CA ILE A 258 -9.09 -6.44 -9.97
C ILE A 258 -8.33 -7.55 -10.69
N THR A 259 -7.01 -7.56 -10.59
CA THR A 259 -6.15 -8.52 -11.28
C THR A 259 -5.02 -9.03 -10.40
N ASN A 260 -4.46 -10.16 -10.79
CA ASN A 260 -3.22 -10.67 -10.22
C ASN A 260 -2.03 -10.19 -11.07
N TYR A 261 -0.88 -9.93 -10.45
CA TYR A 261 0.30 -9.41 -11.17
C TYR A 261 0.79 -10.34 -12.29
N HIS A 262 0.62 -11.67 -12.19
CA HIS A 262 0.98 -12.59 -13.28
C HIS A 262 0.19 -12.33 -14.57
N ALA A 263 -0.96 -11.65 -14.51
CA ALA A 263 -1.75 -11.31 -15.68
C ALA A 263 -1.01 -10.36 -16.64
N PHE A 264 -0.03 -9.59 -16.12
CA PHE A 264 0.81 -8.68 -16.89
C PHE A 264 1.82 -9.40 -17.80
N LYS A 265 2.06 -10.69 -17.58
CA LYS A 265 2.92 -11.48 -18.47
C LYS A 265 2.32 -11.51 -19.87
N LEU A 266 3.09 -11.05 -20.86
CA LEU A 266 2.73 -11.13 -22.28
C LEU A 266 2.55 -12.59 -22.68
N ARG A 267 1.47 -12.88 -23.41
CA ARG A 267 1.14 -14.24 -23.85
C ARG A 267 1.46 -14.45 -25.32
N GLU A 268 1.79 -15.68 -25.68
CA GLU A 268 1.84 -16.08 -27.09
C GLU A 268 0.42 -16.07 -27.66
N ARG A 269 0.23 -15.40 -28.80
CA ARG A 269 -1.05 -15.29 -29.51
C ARG A 269 -1.35 -16.51 -30.37
N MET A 270 -0.31 -17.28 -30.70
CA MET A 270 -0.40 -18.49 -31.50
C MET A 270 0.54 -19.54 -30.94
N GLU A 271 0.03 -20.72 -30.59
CA GLU A 271 0.85 -21.87 -30.25
C GLU A 271 1.37 -22.51 -31.54
N LEU A 272 2.60 -22.18 -31.91
CA LEU A 272 3.27 -22.76 -33.06
C LEU A 272 4.34 -23.76 -32.60
N SER A 273 4.31 -24.98 -33.14
CA SER A 273 5.44 -25.89 -33.03
C SER A 273 6.67 -25.28 -33.72
N LYS A 274 7.90 -25.68 -33.33
CA LYS A 274 9.14 -25.18 -33.95
C LYS A 274 9.11 -25.28 -35.48
N GLY A 275 8.57 -26.39 -36.01
CA GLY A 275 8.40 -26.60 -37.45
C GLY A 275 7.35 -25.68 -38.08
N GLY A 276 6.19 -25.49 -37.43
CA GLY A 276 5.15 -24.57 -37.91
C GLY A 276 5.59 -23.11 -37.92
N ARG A 277 6.39 -22.70 -36.92
CA ARG A 277 6.99 -21.35 -36.86
C ARG A 277 7.97 -21.13 -38.02
N SER A 278 8.85 -22.10 -38.30
CA SER A 278 9.81 -22.01 -39.41
C SER A 278 9.13 -22.02 -40.79
N LEU A 279 8.05 -22.79 -40.95
CA LEU A 279 7.24 -22.83 -42.18
C LEU A 279 6.52 -21.50 -42.45
N LEU A 280 5.87 -20.94 -41.42
CA LEU A 280 5.16 -19.66 -41.55
C LEU A 280 6.11 -18.46 -41.71
N GLN A 281 7.31 -18.54 -41.14
CA GLN A 281 8.32 -17.48 -41.27
C GLN A 281 8.93 -17.44 -42.68
N GLY A 282 9.11 -18.60 -43.32
CA GLY A 282 9.70 -18.69 -44.66
C GLY A 282 11.08 -18.02 -44.73
N ARG A 283 11.28 -17.12 -45.71
CA ARG A 283 12.47 -16.23 -45.81
C ARG A 283 12.18 -14.79 -45.37
N GLY A 284 11.05 -14.56 -44.71
CA GLY A 284 10.60 -13.23 -44.29
C GLY A 284 11.09 -12.85 -42.90
N GLU A 285 10.57 -11.73 -42.40
CA GLU A 285 10.83 -11.26 -41.03
C GLU A 285 10.37 -12.26 -39.97
N THR A 286 10.98 -12.19 -38.79
CA THR A 286 10.63 -13.02 -37.63
C THR A 286 9.17 -12.86 -37.25
N LEU A 287 8.47 -14.00 -37.12
CA LEU A 287 7.08 -14.05 -36.65
C LEU A 287 6.97 -13.55 -35.20
N THR A 288 6.40 -12.36 -35.05
CA THR A 288 5.98 -11.80 -33.76
C THR A 288 4.66 -12.42 -33.33
N THR A 289 4.77 -13.48 -32.55
CA THR A 289 3.61 -14.19 -31.98
C THR A 289 3.25 -13.69 -30.59
N LEU A 290 4.14 -12.93 -29.95
CA LEU A 290 3.91 -12.38 -28.61
C LEU A 290 2.88 -11.25 -28.65
N GLU A 291 2.04 -11.19 -27.62
CA GLU A 291 1.13 -10.09 -27.34
C GLU A 291 1.88 -8.75 -27.21
N THR A 292 1.33 -7.67 -27.80
CA THR A 292 1.85 -6.32 -27.54
C THR A 292 1.37 -5.81 -26.17
N GLU A 293 2.06 -4.83 -25.61
CA GLU A 293 1.65 -4.19 -24.34
C GLU A 293 0.19 -3.71 -24.38
N GLY A 294 -0.23 -3.07 -25.47
CA GLY A 294 -1.62 -2.63 -25.64
C GLY A 294 -2.63 -3.77 -25.70
N GLN A 295 -2.26 -4.91 -26.31
CA GLN A 295 -3.10 -6.10 -26.30
C GLN A 295 -3.19 -6.72 -24.91
N MET A 296 -2.07 -6.73 -24.15
CA MET A 296 -2.06 -7.17 -22.75
C MET A 296 -3.01 -6.32 -21.90
N LEU A 297 -2.99 -4.99 -22.04
CA LEU A 297 -3.91 -4.12 -21.34
C LEU A 297 -5.37 -4.39 -21.74
N GLN A 298 -5.66 -4.56 -23.04
CA GLN A 298 -6.99 -4.90 -23.51
C GLN A 298 -7.49 -6.23 -22.93
N ARG A 299 -6.61 -7.21 -22.74
CA ARG A 299 -6.93 -8.51 -22.14
C ARG A 299 -7.11 -8.44 -20.63
N VAL A 300 -6.25 -7.70 -19.93
CA VAL A 300 -6.20 -7.67 -18.46
C VAL A 300 -7.18 -6.67 -17.87
N MET A 301 -7.34 -5.52 -18.50
CA MET A 301 -8.12 -4.39 -17.99
C MET A 301 -8.96 -3.69 -19.08
N PRO A 302 -9.82 -4.44 -19.81
CA PRO A 302 -10.62 -3.88 -20.90
C PRO A 302 -11.48 -2.69 -20.48
N GLU A 303 -11.98 -2.68 -19.24
CA GLU A 303 -12.84 -1.61 -18.73
C GLU A 303 -12.12 -0.29 -18.49
N LEU A 304 -10.79 -0.31 -18.35
CA LEU A 304 -9.97 0.88 -18.19
C LEU A 304 -9.46 1.41 -19.54
N MET A 305 -9.70 0.70 -20.63
CA MET A 305 -9.26 1.12 -21.96
C MET A 305 -9.93 2.43 -22.37
N GLY A 306 -9.12 3.39 -22.80
CA GLY A 306 -9.57 4.75 -23.15
C GLY A 306 -9.77 5.68 -21.95
N MET A 307 -9.62 5.18 -20.71
CA MET A 307 -9.50 6.05 -19.55
C MET A 307 -8.09 6.65 -19.50
N LYS A 308 -7.99 7.83 -18.89
CA LYS A 308 -6.72 8.44 -18.52
C LYS A 308 -6.66 8.62 -17.01
N ASN A 309 -5.46 8.68 -16.44
CA ASN A 309 -5.24 9.04 -15.04
C ASN A 309 -5.89 8.02 -14.09
N VAL A 310 -5.53 6.74 -14.22
CA VAL A 310 -6.02 5.65 -13.38
C VAL A 310 -5.32 5.63 -12.02
N LEU A 311 -6.02 5.22 -10.98
CA LEU A 311 -5.43 5.03 -9.64
C LEU A 311 -5.17 3.55 -9.40
N ILE A 312 -3.93 3.22 -9.02
CA ILE A 312 -3.53 1.85 -8.74
C ILE A 312 -3.62 1.61 -7.24
N LEU A 313 -4.18 0.47 -6.84
CA LEU A 313 -4.21 -0.04 -5.48
C LEU A 313 -3.45 -1.36 -5.44
N ASN A 314 -2.22 -1.34 -4.94
CA ASN A 314 -1.44 -2.56 -4.74
C ASN A 314 -1.79 -3.17 -3.37
N ASP A 315 -2.27 -4.41 -3.36
CA ASP A 315 -2.35 -5.23 -2.15
C ASP A 315 -1.05 -6.00 -1.96
N GLU A 316 -0.52 -6.05 -0.74
CA GLU A 316 0.80 -6.63 -0.44
C GLU A 316 1.92 -6.02 -1.29
N ALA A 317 1.96 -4.67 -1.29
CA ALA A 317 2.85 -3.88 -2.12
C ALA A 317 4.36 -4.17 -1.96
N HIS A 318 4.75 -4.92 -0.92
CA HIS A 318 6.12 -5.39 -0.72
C HIS A 318 6.60 -6.34 -1.83
N HIS A 319 5.71 -6.85 -2.67
CA HIS A 319 6.04 -7.59 -3.88
C HIS A 319 6.20 -6.69 -5.12
N CYS A 320 5.99 -5.37 -5.02
CA CYS A 320 6.03 -4.46 -6.16
C CYS A 320 7.07 -3.36 -5.91
N TYR A 321 8.31 -3.60 -6.29
CA TYR A 321 9.39 -2.64 -6.18
C TYR A 321 10.36 -2.77 -7.36
N ARG A 322 11.12 -1.71 -7.60
CA ARG A 322 12.24 -1.73 -8.50
C ARG A 322 13.50 -2.09 -7.72
N GLU A 323 14.36 -2.89 -8.34
CA GLU A 323 15.68 -3.20 -7.81
C GLU A 323 16.53 -1.94 -7.68
N LYS A 324 17.38 -1.87 -6.64
CA LYS A 324 18.25 -0.70 -6.40
C LYS A 324 19.16 -0.48 -7.63
N PRO A 325 19.17 0.72 -8.23
CA PRO A 325 20.08 1.02 -9.34
C PRO A 325 21.55 0.99 -8.87
N GLY A 326 22.42 0.28 -9.59
CA GLY A 326 23.88 0.21 -9.33
C GLY A 326 24.32 -1.12 -8.71
N GLU A 327 25.56 -1.17 -8.20
CA GLU A 327 26.05 -2.30 -7.38
C GLU A 327 25.28 -2.29 -6.05
N GLY A 328 24.18 -3.04 -5.99
CA GLY A 328 23.47 -3.30 -4.74
C GLY A 328 24.35 -4.11 -3.77
N GLU A 329 23.84 -4.36 -2.57
CA GLU A 329 24.41 -5.40 -1.70
C GLU A 329 24.24 -6.74 -2.42
N GLU A 330 25.21 -7.13 -3.24
CA GLU A 330 25.33 -8.50 -3.77
C GLU A 330 25.81 -9.40 -2.64
N ASP A 331 24.92 -9.66 -1.69
CA ASP A 331 25.12 -10.79 -0.80
C ASP A 331 25.26 -12.05 -1.66
N GLU A 332 26.36 -12.79 -1.50
CA GLU A 332 26.52 -14.12 -2.09
C GLU A 332 25.50 -15.08 -1.46
N PHE A 333 24.24 -15.00 -1.88
CA PHE A 333 23.22 -15.93 -1.43
C PHE A 333 23.57 -17.34 -1.91
N LYS A 334 23.49 -18.33 -1.02
CA LYS A 334 23.78 -19.74 -1.31
C LYS A 334 22.55 -20.60 -1.08
N GLY A 335 22.41 -21.65 -1.87
CA GLY A 335 21.34 -22.64 -1.70
C GLY A 335 19.94 -22.06 -1.86
N ASP A 336 19.11 -22.24 -0.84
CA ASP A 336 17.70 -21.85 -0.88
C ASP A 336 17.50 -20.32 -0.79
N ASP A 337 18.38 -19.61 -0.09
CA ASP A 337 18.33 -18.14 0.03
C ASP A 337 18.45 -17.46 -1.35
N ARG A 338 19.28 -18.03 -2.23
CA ARG A 338 19.45 -17.53 -3.60
C ARG A 338 18.20 -17.74 -4.44
N ARG A 339 17.57 -18.92 -4.32
CA ARG A 339 16.35 -19.24 -5.07
C ARG A 339 15.18 -18.36 -4.64
N GLU A 340 15.12 -18.00 -3.36
CA GLU A 340 14.11 -17.08 -2.84
C GLU A 340 14.34 -15.65 -3.35
N ALA A 341 15.57 -15.15 -3.30
CA ALA A 341 15.94 -13.85 -3.86
C ALA A 341 15.59 -13.76 -5.35
N GLU A 342 16.00 -14.75 -6.16
CA GLU A 342 15.70 -14.79 -7.60
C GLU A 342 14.19 -14.77 -7.89
N LYS A 343 13.39 -15.51 -7.13
CA LYS A 343 11.92 -15.52 -7.26
C LYS A 343 11.29 -14.18 -6.88
N ASN A 344 11.75 -13.57 -5.79
CA ASN A 344 11.25 -12.27 -5.34
C ASN A 344 11.54 -11.19 -6.39
N THR A 345 12.75 -11.18 -6.95
CA THR A 345 13.16 -10.25 -7.99
C THR A 345 12.38 -10.45 -9.29
N GLU A 346 12.16 -11.70 -9.74
CA GLU A 346 11.34 -11.98 -10.92
C GLU A 346 9.89 -11.50 -10.74
N ALA A 347 9.29 -11.79 -9.58
CA ALA A 347 7.93 -11.36 -9.27
C ALA A 347 7.81 -9.83 -9.21
N ALA A 348 8.74 -9.17 -8.51
CA ALA A 348 8.77 -7.71 -8.39
C ALA A 348 8.95 -7.03 -9.75
N ARG A 349 9.85 -7.55 -10.58
CA ARG A 349 10.08 -7.06 -11.94
C ARG A 349 8.84 -7.18 -12.81
N LEU A 350 8.18 -8.34 -12.80
CA LEU A 350 6.95 -8.53 -13.57
C LEU A 350 5.84 -7.57 -13.13
N TRP A 351 5.69 -7.37 -11.82
CA TRP A 351 4.67 -6.49 -11.27
C TRP A 351 4.92 -5.03 -11.64
N ILE A 352 6.13 -4.51 -11.35
CA ILE A 352 6.46 -3.10 -11.60
C ILE A 352 6.42 -2.77 -13.09
N SER A 353 6.92 -3.67 -13.97
CA SER A 353 6.84 -3.47 -15.42
C SER A 353 5.40 -3.45 -15.92
N GLY A 354 4.50 -4.23 -15.31
CA GLY A 354 3.06 -4.12 -15.58
C GLY A 354 2.50 -2.74 -15.26
N LEU A 355 2.89 -2.15 -14.12
CA LEU A 355 2.48 -0.80 -13.75
C LEU A 355 3.10 0.27 -14.66
N GLU A 356 4.33 0.08 -15.10
CA GLU A 356 4.99 0.98 -16.04
C GLU A 356 4.26 1.03 -17.39
N ILE A 357 3.84 -0.12 -17.91
CA ILE A 357 3.02 -0.21 -19.12
C ILE A 357 1.68 0.53 -18.93
N VAL A 358 1.05 0.38 -17.77
CA VAL A 358 -0.18 1.11 -17.44
C VAL A 358 0.08 2.62 -17.39
N GLY A 359 1.20 3.03 -16.80
CA GLY A 359 1.65 4.42 -16.74
C GLY A 359 1.84 5.04 -18.12
N ASP A 360 2.53 4.34 -19.01
CA ASP A 360 2.79 4.80 -20.38
C ASP A 360 1.50 4.91 -21.22
N LYS A 361 0.63 3.88 -21.18
CA LYS A 361 -0.54 3.81 -22.08
C LYS A 361 -1.78 4.51 -21.54
N LEU A 362 -2.04 4.44 -20.24
CA LEU A 362 -3.27 4.96 -19.62
C LEU A 362 -2.99 6.18 -18.72
N GLY A 363 -1.75 6.38 -18.27
CA GLY A 363 -1.40 7.42 -17.30
C GLY A 363 -1.89 7.08 -15.89
N ILE A 364 -1.01 7.26 -14.91
CA ILE A 364 -1.28 6.94 -13.51
C ILE A 364 -1.47 8.24 -12.72
N ASN A 365 -2.57 8.31 -11.97
CA ASN A 365 -2.82 9.38 -11.01
C ASN A 365 -1.93 9.25 -9.77
N ARG A 366 -1.94 8.05 -9.19
CA ARG A 366 -1.23 7.66 -7.98
C ARG A 366 -1.18 6.15 -7.88
N VAL A 367 -0.11 5.62 -7.32
CA VAL A 367 -0.02 4.23 -6.84
C VAL A 367 -0.17 4.25 -5.33
N MET A 368 -1.27 3.70 -4.83
CA MET A 368 -1.51 3.51 -3.41
C MET A 368 -1.03 2.11 -3.03
N ASP A 369 0.05 2.04 -2.27
CA ASP A 369 0.65 0.80 -1.80
C ASP A 369 0.12 0.45 -0.41
N LEU A 370 -0.68 -0.63 -0.31
CA LEU A 370 -1.21 -1.11 0.95
C LEU A 370 -0.48 -2.41 1.34
N SER A 371 0.19 -2.40 2.50
CA SER A 371 0.94 -3.55 2.99
C SER A 371 1.07 -3.50 4.51
N ALA A 372 1.15 -4.66 5.17
CA ALA A 372 1.57 -4.70 6.58
C ALA A 372 3.08 -4.46 6.72
N THR A 373 3.80 -4.75 5.64
CA THR A 373 5.24 -4.88 5.58
C THR A 373 5.76 -4.18 4.32
N PRO A 374 5.52 -2.88 4.06
CA PRO A 374 6.02 -2.20 2.86
C PRO A 374 7.53 -1.97 2.97
N PHE A 375 8.28 -3.06 2.95
CA PHE A 375 9.72 -3.10 2.99
C PHE A 375 10.26 -3.84 1.77
N PHE A 376 11.52 -3.58 1.47
CA PHE A 376 12.23 -4.30 0.44
C PHE A 376 12.53 -5.72 0.89
N LEU A 377 12.28 -6.68 0.00
CA LEU A 377 12.60 -8.09 0.21
C LEU A 377 14.06 -8.36 -0.15
N ARG A 378 14.55 -9.51 0.29
CA ARG A 378 15.84 -10.06 -0.15
C ARG A 378 15.91 -10.16 -1.67
N GLY A 379 17.06 -9.78 -2.24
CA GLY A 379 17.29 -9.74 -3.70
C GLY A 379 16.88 -8.42 -4.36
N SER A 380 16.39 -7.44 -3.59
CA SER A 380 16.02 -6.11 -4.10
C SER A 380 17.20 -5.16 -4.33
N GLY A 381 18.40 -5.51 -3.87
CA GLY A 381 19.56 -4.61 -3.79
C GLY A 381 19.51 -3.60 -2.63
N TYR A 382 18.40 -3.54 -1.88
CA TYR A 382 18.28 -2.83 -0.62
C TYR A 382 18.40 -3.80 0.56
N ALA A 383 18.89 -3.32 1.70
CA ALA A 383 18.90 -4.07 2.94
C ALA A 383 17.49 -4.59 3.28
N GLU A 384 17.38 -5.90 3.51
CA GLU A 384 16.12 -6.60 3.78
C GLU A 384 15.39 -5.97 4.99
N GLY A 385 14.09 -5.70 4.84
CA GLY A 385 13.28 -5.08 5.90
C GLY A 385 13.34 -3.54 5.95
N THR A 386 14.11 -2.91 5.07
CA THR A 386 14.08 -1.45 4.89
C THR A 386 12.72 -1.02 4.34
N LEU A 387 12.03 -0.12 5.05
CA LEU A 387 10.73 0.42 4.61
C LEU A 387 10.87 1.18 3.29
N PHE A 388 9.84 1.14 2.47
CA PHE A 388 9.75 1.96 1.28
C PHE A 388 9.85 3.45 1.63
N PRO A 389 10.71 4.24 0.96
CA PRO A 389 10.92 5.65 1.28
C PRO A 389 9.69 6.52 0.98
N TRP A 390 8.70 6.02 0.23
CA TRP A 390 7.41 6.67 0.00
C TRP A 390 6.32 6.28 1.02
N THR A 391 6.69 5.69 2.17
CA THR A 391 5.77 5.41 3.28
C THR A 391 5.44 6.67 4.05
N MET A 392 4.15 7.02 4.13
CA MET A 392 3.68 8.24 4.80
C MET A 392 2.68 7.98 5.93
N CYS A 393 2.19 6.75 6.05
CA CYS A 393 1.33 6.31 7.13
C CYS A 393 1.87 4.99 7.68
N ASP A 394 2.00 4.91 9.01
CA ASP A 394 2.43 3.70 9.73
C ASP A 394 1.44 3.36 10.84
N PHE A 395 0.77 2.22 10.69
CA PHE A 395 0.05 1.55 11.76
C PHE A 395 0.69 0.16 11.94
N SER A 396 1.57 0.05 12.93
CA SER A 396 2.43 -1.11 13.16
C SER A 396 1.68 -2.27 13.81
N LEU A 397 2.33 -3.45 13.86
CA LEU A 397 1.78 -4.58 14.59
C LEU A 397 1.62 -4.27 16.08
N MET A 398 2.54 -3.52 16.68
CA MET A 398 2.41 -3.07 18.07
C MET A 398 1.18 -2.18 18.23
N ASP A 399 0.95 -1.22 17.34
CA ASP A 399 -0.26 -0.38 17.39
C ASP A 399 -1.56 -1.20 17.23
N ALA A 400 -1.50 -2.40 16.63
CA ALA A 400 -2.66 -3.28 16.47
C ALA A 400 -2.89 -4.21 17.68
N ILE A 401 -1.84 -4.51 18.44
CA ILE A 401 -1.88 -5.33 19.66
C ILE A 401 -2.38 -4.49 20.84
N GLU A 402 -1.96 -3.23 20.89
CA GLU A 402 -2.22 -2.24 21.96
C GLU A 402 -3.49 -1.43 21.71
#